data_AF-A0A2S6QDT8-F1
#
_entry.id   AF-A0A2S6QDT8-F1
#
_cell.length_a   1.000
_cell.length_b   1.000
_cell.length_c   1.000
_cell.angle_alpha   90.00
_cell.angle_beta   90.00
_cell.angle_gamma   90.00
#
_symmetry.space_group_name_H-M   'P 1'
#
loop_
_entity.id
_entity.type
_entity.pdbx_description
1 polymer ?
#
loop_
_entity_poly.entity_id
_entity_poly.type
_entity_poly.pdbx_seq_one_letter_code
_entity_poly.pdbx_strand_id
1 'polypeptide(L)'
;MTRQPKIPMSPTELPQQRIHEVITLPPKPEPFDCIVGFRQFPKDALPSRTPRNMTYLAQVEWAWTPAHNRVDLYYLHKGRTHWSLWRRYWDDNWGQWSDMAVGCVHRRGVSGYQAAIYLLLEFWREEALDNGLDHFHWVCEAVYLTVADLAAITREIW
;
A
#
# COMPACT_ATOMS: atom_id res chain seq x y z
N MET A 1 1.11 -18.51 -2.16
CA MET A 1 -0.17 -18.21 -1.48
C MET A 1 -0.10 -16.76 -1.02
N THR A 2 -1.12 -15.95 -1.32
CA THR A 2 -1.21 -14.58 -0.82
C THR A 2 -1.38 -14.61 0.70
N ARG A 3 -0.57 -13.85 1.44
CA ARG A 3 -0.63 -13.81 2.91
C ARG A 3 -2.04 -13.38 3.34
N GLN A 4 -2.61 -14.04 4.34
CA GLN A 4 -3.92 -13.67 4.87
C GLN A 4 -3.76 -12.54 5.90
N PRO A 5 -4.77 -11.64 6.02
CA PRO A 5 -4.76 -10.59 7.02
C PRO A 5 -4.67 -11.16 8.43
N LYS A 6 -3.70 -10.67 9.22
CA LYS A 6 -3.67 -10.88 10.66
C LYS A 6 -4.00 -9.56 11.35
N ILE A 7 -5.16 -9.49 12.01
CA ILE A 7 -5.49 -8.35 12.85
C ILE A 7 -4.82 -8.55 14.21
N PRO A 8 -3.91 -7.65 14.64
CA PRO A 8 -3.30 -7.72 15.95
C PRO A 8 -4.38 -7.46 17.02
N MET A 9 -4.47 -8.33 18.01
CA MET A 9 -5.43 -8.24 19.11
C MET A 9 -4.79 -7.74 20.41
N SER A 10 -3.47 -7.51 20.41
CA SER A 10 -2.75 -6.98 21.56
C SER A 10 -1.56 -6.09 21.14
N PRO A 11 -1.12 -5.14 21.98
CA PRO A 11 0.02 -4.28 21.68
C PRO A 11 1.33 -5.01 21.41
N THR A 12 1.51 -6.21 21.97
CA THR A 12 2.70 -7.05 21.79
C THR A 12 2.78 -7.72 20.42
N GLU A 13 1.67 -7.74 19.67
CA GLU A 13 1.65 -8.26 18.29
C GLU A 13 2.00 -7.19 17.26
N LEU A 14 1.99 -5.91 17.64
CA LEU A 14 2.35 -4.81 16.76
C LEU A 14 3.88 -4.74 16.58
N PRO A 15 4.37 -4.38 15.39
CA PRO A 15 5.77 -4.03 15.21
C PRO A 15 6.14 -2.81 16.08
N GLN A 16 7.40 -2.75 16.52
CA GLN A 16 7.95 -1.59 17.22
C GLN A 16 7.88 -0.36 16.31
N GLN A 17 7.01 0.58 16.66
CA GLN A 17 6.71 1.73 15.81
C GLN A 17 6.78 3.08 16.52
N ARG A 18 6.85 3.09 17.85
CA ARG A 18 7.03 4.32 18.65
C ARG A 18 8.41 4.95 18.47
N ILE A 19 9.43 4.11 18.30
CA ILE A 19 10.81 4.52 18.01
C ILE A 19 11.22 3.73 16.78
N HIS A 20 11.47 4.43 15.68
CA HIS A 20 11.93 3.86 14.42
C HIS A 20 13.00 4.77 13.82
N GLU A 21 13.82 4.19 12.95
CA GLU A 21 14.85 4.94 12.24
C GLU A 21 14.20 5.98 11.32
N VAL A 22 14.71 7.21 11.33
CA VAL A 22 14.29 8.25 10.39
C VAL A 22 15.14 8.11 9.13
N ILE A 23 14.54 7.58 8.06
CA ILE A 23 15.22 7.36 6.79
C ILE A 23 14.81 8.40 5.74
N THR A 24 15.63 8.54 4.70
CA THR A 24 15.25 9.19 3.44
C THR A 24 14.72 8.14 2.47
N LEU A 25 13.65 8.46 1.74
CA LEU A 25 13.15 7.57 0.68
C LEU A 25 14.24 7.33 -0.39
N PRO A 26 14.24 6.15 -1.04
CA PRO A 26 15.13 5.92 -2.18
C PRO A 26 14.84 6.95 -3.27
N PRO A 27 15.81 7.35 -4.11
CA PRO A 27 15.56 8.30 -5.19
C PRO A 27 14.39 7.89 -6.09
N LYS A 28 13.54 8.86 -6.45
CA LYS A 28 12.43 8.64 -7.38
C LYS A 28 13.02 8.26 -8.74
N PRO A 29 12.57 7.15 -9.35
CA PRO A 29 12.98 6.85 -10.72
C PRO A 29 12.58 7.98 -11.67
N GLU A 30 13.40 8.24 -12.69
CA GLU A 30 13.07 9.20 -13.74
C GLU A 30 13.20 8.52 -15.11
N PRO A 31 12.10 8.39 -15.88
CA PRO A 31 10.72 8.78 -15.56
C PRO A 31 10.02 7.83 -14.57
N PHE A 32 9.03 8.33 -13.82
CA PHE A 32 8.11 7.52 -13.01
C PHE A 32 6.66 7.89 -13.32
N ASP A 33 6.22 7.48 -14.51
CA ASP A 33 4.85 7.72 -14.99
C ASP A 33 3.91 6.65 -14.44
N CYS A 34 3.49 6.82 -13.18
CA CYS A 34 2.53 5.93 -12.54
C CYS A 34 1.08 6.42 -12.72
N ILE A 35 0.16 5.46 -12.67
CA ILE A 35 -1.28 5.72 -12.55
C ILE A 35 -1.70 5.11 -11.22
N VAL A 36 -2.38 5.88 -10.39
CA VAL A 36 -2.91 5.47 -9.08
C VAL A 36 -4.41 5.79 -8.99
N GLY A 37 -5.04 5.28 -7.93
CA GLY A 37 -6.44 5.52 -7.63
C GLY A 37 -7.40 4.66 -8.46
N PHE A 38 -8.64 5.09 -8.54
CA PHE A 38 -9.74 4.36 -9.19
C PHE A 38 -9.89 4.71 -10.68
N ARG A 39 -8.76 4.91 -11.37
CA ARG A 39 -8.69 5.37 -12.76
C ARG A 39 -8.66 4.20 -13.75
N GLN A 40 -8.82 4.50 -15.03
CA GLN A 40 -8.61 3.52 -16.09
C GLN A 40 -7.11 3.23 -16.26
N PHE A 41 -6.72 1.99 -15.98
CA PHE A 41 -5.35 1.53 -16.20
C PHE A 41 -5.08 1.23 -17.69
N PRO A 42 -3.82 1.36 -18.15
CA PRO A 42 -3.45 1.00 -19.51
C PRO A 42 -3.79 -0.46 -19.80
N LYS A 43 -4.13 -0.73 -21.06
CA LYS A 43 -4.38 -2.10 -21.52
C LYS A 43 -3.14 -2.96 -21.21
N ASP A 44 -3.38 -4.15 -20.65
CA ASP A 44 -2.36 -5.12 -20.25
C ASP A 44 -1.42 -4.69 -19.10
N ALA A 45 -1.66 -3.53 -18.45
CA ALA A 45 -0.93 -3.14 -17.25
C ALA A 45 -1.32 -3.97 -16.03
N LEU A 46 -2.59 -4.35 -15.96
CA LEU A 46 -3.13 -5.22 -14.93
C LEU A 46 -3.47 -6.60 -15.48
N PRO A 47 -3.30 -7.66 -14.69
CA PRO A 47 -3.81 -8.98 -15.03
C PRO A 47 -5.34 -8.99 -14.99
N SER A 48 -5.96 -9.87 -15.79
CA SER A 48 -7.42 -10.01 -15.90
C SER A 48 -8.10 -10.57 -14.63
N ARG A 49 -7.30 -11.08 -13.68
CA ARG A 49 -7.75 -11.58 -12.38
C ARG A 49 -6.72 -11.19 -11.33
N THR A 50 -7.14 -11.15 -10.07
CA THR A 50 -6.26 -10.94 -8.92
C THR A 50 -5.08 -11.93 -8.95
N PRO A 51 -3.83 -11.45 -8.93
CA PRO A 51 -2.66 -12.31 -8.95
C PRO A 51 -2.57 -13.20 -7.72
N ARG A 52 -2.15 -14.44 -7.91
CA ARG A 52 -1.92 -15.39 -6.80
C ARG A 52 -0.55 -15.23 -6.13
N ASN A 53 0.39 -14.59 -6.82
CA ASN A 53 1.77 -14.43 -6.40
C ASN A 53 2.08 -12.93 -6.33
N MET A 54 1.91 -12.36 -5.14
CA MET A 54 2.22 -10.95 -4.87
C MET A 54 3.13 -10.87 -3.65
N THR A 55 4.01 -9.89 -3.65
CA THR A 55 4.84 -9.55 -2.49
C THR A 55 3.98 -8.77 -1.51
N TYR A 56 3.79 -9.27 -0.30
CA TYR A 56 3.10 -8.54 0.75
C TYR A 56 3.98 -7.40 1.26
N LEU A 57 3.44 -6.18 1.23
CA LEU A 57 4.16 -4.96 1.58
C LEU A 57 4.06 -4.68 3.08
N ALA A 58 2.84 -4.37 3.52
CA ALA A 58 2.52 -3.97 4.88
C ALA A 58 0.99 -4.01 5.10
N GLN A 59 0.60 -3.86 6.36
CA GLN A 59 -0.77 -3.59 6.79
C GLN A 59 -0.78 -2.38 7.73
N VAL A 60 -1.72 -1.47 7.49
CA VAL A 60 -1.90 -0.26 8.28
C VAL A 60 -3.37 -0.08 8.64
N GLU A 61 -3.60 0.62 9.75
CA GLU A 61 -4.93 0.90 10.29
C GLU A 61 -5.12 2.39 10.54
N TRP A 62 -6.29 2.88 10.13
CA TRP A 62 -6.86 4.16 10.52
C TRP A 62 -8.01 3.90 11.50
N ALA A 63 -7.99 4.55 12.66
CA ALA A 63 -8.98 4.36 13.71
C ALA A 63 -9.49 5.71 14.22
N TRP A 64 -10.36 6.36 13.42
CA TRP A 64 -10.91 7.68 13.77
C TRP A 64 -11.89 7.60 14.95
N THR A 65 -12.73 6.56 14.99
CA THR A 65 -13.60 6.23 16.12
C THR A 65 -13.80 4.72 16.21
N PRO A 66 -14.31 4.15 17.33
CA PRO A 66 -14.59 2.72 17.42
C PRO A 66 -15.50 2.17 16.32
N ALA A 67 -16.38 2.99 15.73
CA ALA A 67 -17.28 2.62 14.64
C ALA A 67 -16.83 3.18 13.27
N HIS A 68 -15.68 3.84 13.20
CA HIS A 68 -15.12 4.40 11.97
C HIS A 68 -13.62 4.12 11.92
N ASN A 69 -13.30 2.96 11.37
CA ASN A 69 -11.93 2.50 11.17
C ASN A 69 -11.78 1.87 9.78
N ARG A 70 -10.53 1.75 9.33
CA ARG A 70 -10.14 1.16 8.06
C ARG A 70 -8.85 0.39 8.26
N VAL A 71 -8.81 -0.86 7.81
CA VAL A 71 -7.60 -1.67 7.76
C VAL A 71 -7.31 -2.01 6.30
N ASP A 72 -6.14 -1.59 5.83
CA ASP A 72 -5.69 -1.88 4.48
C ASP A 72 -4.43 -2.74 4.49
N LEU A 73 -4.41 -3.69 3.57
CA LEU A 73 -3.27 -4.53 3.27
C LEU A 73 -2.77 -4.22 1.87
N TYR A 74 -1.47 -4.04 1.75
CA TYR A 74 -0.84 -3.67 0.49
C TYR A 74 0.03 -4.79 -0.06
N TYR A 75 -0.09 -5.01 -1.37
CA TYR A 75 0.67 -6.02 -2.10
C TYR A 75 1.24 -5.45 -3.38
N LEU A 76 2.43 -5.90 -3.75
CA LEU A 76 3.04 -5.58 -5.04
C LEU A 76 3.06 -6.82 -5.93
N HIS A 77 2.49 -6.69 -7.11
CA HIS A 77 2.56 -7.70 -8.15
C HIS A 77 3.59 -7.32 -9.21
N LYS A 78 4.45 -8.29 -9.57
CA LYS A 78 5.39 -8.19 -10.69
C LYS A 78 4.75 -8.73 -11.96
N GLY A 79 4.18 -7.84 -12.77
CA GLY A 79 3.66 -8.17 -14.09
C GLY A 79 4.76 -8.33 -15.16
N ARG A 80 4.33 -8.62 -16.40
CA ARG A 80 5.23 -8.72 -17.56
C ARG A 80 5.87 -7.39 -17.93
N THR A 81 5.10 -6.31 -17.85
CA THR A 81 5.48 -4.95 -18.28
C THR A 81 5.37 -3.94 -17.14
N HIS A 82 4.50 -4.18 -16.16
CA HIS A 82 4.20 -3.24 -15.09
C HIS A 82 4.41 -3.86 -13.71
N TRP A 83 4.76 -3.01 -12.76
CA TRP A 83 4.46 -3.22 -11.35
C TRP A 83 3.03 -2.78 -11.10
N SER A 84 2.27 -3.54 -10.30
CA SER A 84 0.94 -3.12 -9.85
C SER A 84 0.78 -3.23 -8.34
N LEU A 85 0.24 -2.17 -7.75
CA LEU A 85 -0.11 -2.08 -6.33
C LEU A 85 -1.55 -2.57 -6.16
N TRP A 86 -1.73 -3.48 -5.21
CA TRP A 86 -3.02 -4.04 -4.85
C TRP A 86 -3.32 -3.73 -3.40
N ARG A 87 -4.54 -3.26 -3.16
CA ARG A 87 -5.13 -3.06 -1.84
C ARG A 87 -6.09 -4.21 -1.56
N ARG A 88 -5.96 -4.83 -0.40
CA ARG A 88 -6.98 -5.70 0.16
C ARG A 88 -7.59 -5.00 1.36
N TYR A 89 -8.91 -4.90 1.37
CA TYR A 89 -9.67 -4.14 2.37
C TYR A 89 -10.94 -4.92 2.75
N TRP A 90 -11.51 -4.60 3.92
CA TRP A 90 -12.81 -5.12 4.32
C TRP A 90 -13.92 -4.29 3.65
N ASP A 91 -14.73 -4.94 2.82
CA ASP A 91 -15.87 -4.33 2.15
C ASP A 91 -17.09 -4.50 3.04
N ASP A 92 -17.48 -3.42 3.71
CA ASP A 92 -18.59 -3.37 4.65
C ASP A 92 -19.95 -3.54 3.97
N ASN A 93 -20.09 -3.12 2.71
CA ASN A 93 -21.31 -3.31 1.93
C ASN A 93 -21.62 -4.79 1.70
N TRP A 94 -20.59 -5.63 1.61
CA TRP A 94 -20.71 -7.05 1.30
C TRP A 94 -20.27 -7.98 2.46
N GLY A 95 -19.73 -7.42 3.54
CA GLY A 95 -19.25 -8.18 4.70
C GLY A 95 -18.13 -9.16 4.36
N GLN A 96 -17.22 -8.79 3.46
CA GLN A 96 -16.15 -9.68 3.00
C GLN A 96 -14.86 -8.93 2.68
N TRP A 97 -13.74 -9.67 2.61
CA TRP A 97 -12.49 -9.13 2.11
C TRP A 97 -12.53 -8.99 0.58
N SER A 98 -12.20 -7.81 0.09
CA SER A 98 -12.10 -7.49 -1.34
C SER A 98 -10.67 -7.12 -1.72
N ASP A 99 -10.24 -7.53 -2.92
CA ASP A 99 -8.94 -7.19 -3.50
C ASP A 99 -9.14 -6.23 -4.68
N MET A 100 -8.34 -5.18 -4.77
CA MET A 100 -8.43 -4.19 -5.84
C MET A 100 -7.05 -3.69 -6.25
N ALA A 101 -6.83 -3.54 -7.56
CA ALA A 101 -5.66 -2.84 -8.06
C ALA A 101 -5.85 -1.33 -7.89
N VAL A 102 -4.89 -0.67 -7.26
CA VAL A 102 -4.95 0.76 -6.90
C VAL A 102 -3.80 1.56 -7.49
N GLY A 103 -2.90 0.91 -8.24
CA GLY A 103 -1.86 1.61 -8.96
C GLY A 103 -1.04 0.72 -9.89
N CYS A 104 -0.41 1.32 -10.89
CA CYS A 104 0.59 0.65 -11.72
C CYS A 104 1.65 1.63 -12.26
N VAL A 105 2.84 1.09 -12.55
CA VAL A 105 3.92 1.80 -13.23
C VAL A 105 4.68 0.84 -14.13
N HIS A 106 5.20 1.33 -15.27
CA HIS A 106 6.02 0.51 -16.15
C HIS A 106 7.31 0.07 -15.42
N ARG A 107 7.70 -1.20 -15.55
CA ARG A 107 8.78 -1.79 -14.72
C ARG A 107 10.20 -1.42 -15.16
N ARG A 108 10.37 -0.90 -16.38
CA ARG A 108 11.70 -0.61 -16.94
C ARG A 108 12.34 0.53 -16.16
N GLY A 109 13.53 0.29 -15.60
CA GLY A 109 14.25 1.27 -14.78
C GLY A 109 13.69 1.45 -13.36
N VAL A 110 12.70 0.65 -12.96
CA VAL A 110 12.05 0.76 -11.65
C VAL A 110 12.23 -0.54 -10.87
N SER A 111 12.94 -0.47 -9.74
CA SER A 111 13.07 -1.62 -8.84
C SER A 111 11.74 -1.93 -8.13
N GLY A 112 11.58 -3.15 -7.62
CA GLY A 112 10.39 -3.52 -6.84
C GLY A 112 10.22 -2.68 -5.57
N TYR A 113 11.32 -2.30 -4.93
CA TYR A 113 11.30 -1.46 -3.74
C TYR A 113 10.88 -0.01 -4.07
N GLN A 114 11.44 0.58 -5.12
CA GLN A 114 10.98 1.89 -5.62
C GLN A 114 9.51 1.85 -6.05
N ALA A 115 9.07 0.79 -6.73
CA ALA A 115 7.67 0.64 -7.12
C ALA A 115 6.75 0.55 -5.88
N ALA A 116 7.13 -0.21 -4.85
CA ALA A 116 6.36 -0.32 -3.61
C ALA A 116 6.23 1.04 -2.89
N ILE A 117 7.35 1.75 -2.73
CA ILE A 117 7.41 3.06 -2.08
C ILE A 117 6.54 4.08 -2.84
N TYR A 118 6.83 4.27 -4.13
CA TYR A 118 6.25 5.38 -4.87
C TYR A 118 4.82 5.13 -5.35
N LEU A 119 4.42 3.87 -5.64
CA LEU A 119 3.00 3.61 -5.90
C LEU A 119 2.16 3.83 -4.63
N LEU A 120 2.66 3.45 -3.46
CA LEU A 120 1.94 3.65 -2.20
C LEU A 120 1.87 5.13 -1.82
N LEU A 121 2.97 5.86 -1.98
CA LEU A 121 3.04 7.32 -1.78
C LEU A 121 2.02 8.05 -2.65
N GLU A 122 2.03 7.81 -3.96
CA GLU A 122 1.14 8.50 -4.89
C GLU A 122 -0.33 8.10 -4.65
N PHE A 123 -0.59 6.84 -4.32
CA PHE A 123 -1.94 6.38 -3.97
C PHE A 123 -2.48 7.06 -2.70
N TRP A 124 -1.71 7.10 -1.62
CA TRP A 124 -2.13 7.78 -0.39
C TRP A 124 -2.25 9.29 -0.56
N ARG A 125 -1.40 9.90 -1.40
CA ARG A 125 -1.52 11.32 -1.75
C ARG A 125 -2.84 11.61 -2.46
N GLU A 126 -3.25 10.76 -3.40
CA GLU A 126 -4.55 10.89 -4.07
C GLU A 126 -5.71 10.66 -3.07
N GLU A 127 -5.63 9.65 -2.20
CA GLU A 127 -6.64 9.43 -1.15
C GLU A 127 -6.72 10.60 -0.15
N ALA A 128 -5.60 11.25 0.17
CA ALA A 128 -5.58 12.44 1.02
C ALA A 128 -6.30 13.62 0.37
N LEU A 129 -6.10 13.81 -0.94
CA LEU A 129 -6.73 14.89 -1.71
C LEU A 129 -8.22 14.63 -1.97
N ASP A 130 -8.57 13.42 -2.40
CA ASP A 130 -9.91 13.11 -2.90
C ASP A 130 -10.86 12.67 -1.77
N ASN A 131 -10.33 11.98 -0.75
CA ASN A 131 -11.12 11.36 0.32
C ASN A 131 -10.81 11.91 1.72
N GLY A 132 -9.90 12.88 1.84
CA GLY A 132 -9.52 13.47 3.13
C GLY A 132 -8.79 12.47 4.04
N LEU A 133 -8.08 11.49 3.47
CA LEU A 133 -7.24 10.58 4.24
C LEU A 133 -6.17 11.37 5.02
N ASP A 134 -5.93 10.95 6.25
CA ASP A 134 -4.90 11.49 7.14
C ASP A 134 -3.92 10.38 7.54
N HIS A 135 -2.99 10.66 8.45
CA HIS A 135 -2.04 9.72 9.01
C HIS A 135 -2.73 8.43 9.49
N PHE A 136 -2.13 7.28 9.16
CA PHE A 136 -2.52 6.04 9.81
C PHE A 136 -2.22 6.11 11.31
N HIS A 137 -2.99 5.37 12.10
CA HIS A 137 -2.81 5.33 13.55
C HIS A 137 -1.86 4.20 13.96
N TRP A 138 -1.85 3.09 13.19
CA TRP A 138 -1.04 1.92 13.49
C TRP A 138 -0.49 1.26 12.23
N VAL A 139 0.75 0.80 12.31
CA VAL A 139 1.29 -0.24 11.43
C VAL A 139 1.00 -1.59 12.10
N CYS A 140 0.13 -2.40 11.50
CA CYS A 140 -0.23 -3.71 12.03
C CYS A 140 0.80 -4.78 11.66
N GLU A 141 1.30 -4.74 10.43
CA GLU A 141 2.36 -5.63 9.94
C GLU A 141 3.30 -4.85 9.00
N ALA A 142 4.60 -5.10 9.14
CA ALA A 142 5.65 -4.58 8.26
C ALA A 142 6.49 -5.77 7.79
N VAL A 143 6.56 -6.01 6.47
CA VAL A 143 7.17 -7.22 5.91
C VAL A 143 8.17 -6.90 4.81
N TYR A 144 7.71 -6.36 3.69
CA TYR A 144 8.61 -5.88 2.64
C TYR A 144 8.92 -4.39 2.80
N LEU A 145 7.94 -3.61 3.23
CA LEU A 145 8.14 -2.25 3.72
C LEU A 145 8.29 -2.30 5.24
N THR A 146 9.30 -1.61 5.75
CA THR A 146 9.56 -1.43 7.17
C THR A 146 8.67 -0.33 7.76
N VAL A 147 8.60 -0.23 9.08
CA VAL A 147 7.93 0.91 9.74
C VAL A 147 8.58 2.24 9.34
N ALA A 148 9.91 2.28 9.18
CA ALA A 148 10.64 3.46 8.74
C ALA A 148 10.26 3.87 7.31
N ASP A 149 10.07 2.90 6.40
CA ASP A 149 9.57 3.18 5.05
C ASP A 149 8.18 3.81 5.07
N LEU A 150 7.25 3.23 5.84
CA LEU A 150 5.89 3.74 5.94
C LEU A 150 5.85 5.14 6.54
N ALA A 151 6.61 5.38 7.61
CA ALA A 151 6.73 6.70 8.23
C ALA A 151 7.38 7.74 7.30
N ALA A 152 8.39 7.32 6.53
CA ALA A 152 9.02 8.18 5.54
C ALA A 152 8.06 8.53 4.39
N ILE A 153 7.21 7.60 3.94
CA ILE A 153 6.16 7.86 2.95
C ILE A 153 5.16 8.90 3.48
N THR A 154 4.66 8.74 4.71
CA THR A 154 3.62 9.64 5.24
C THR A 154 4.13 11.07 5.42
N ARG A 155 5.40 11.25 5.81
CA ARG A 155 6.05 12.56 5.92
C ARG A 155 6.16 13.31 4.57
N GLU A 156 6.10 12.60 3.44
CA GLU A 156 6.07 13.24 2.12
C GLU A 156 4.66 13.63 1.66
N ILE A 157 3.63 13.30 2.45
CA ILE A 157 2.22 13.56 2.13
C ILE A 157 1.67 14.66 3.05
N TRP A 158 1.97 14.57 4.34
CA TRP A 158 1.51 15.50 5.39
C TRP A 158 2.69 16.01 6.21
#